data_AF-A0A7W1C3C9-F1
#
_entry.id   AF-A0A7W1C3C9-F1
#
_cell.length_a   1.000
_cell.length_b   1.000
_cell.length_c   1.000
_cell.angle_alpha   90.00
_cell.angle_beta   90.00
_cell.angle_gamma   90.00
#
_symmetry.space_group_name_H-M   'P 1'
#
loop_
_entity.id
_entity.type
_entity.pdbx_description
1 polymer ?
#
loop_
_entity_poly.entity_id
_entity_poly.type
_entity_poly.pdbx_seq_one_letter_code
_entity_poly.pdbx_strand_id
1 'polypeptide(L)'
;MHIDRLFLRFAAIAALATVLSCGNSDERRAEEALLTADSEEGGVQGLLSLNYEITSDVFKKWKTAQLGLDRALGKSQSRSLKAFILGERPTREAIERSVARIEGNPGAKRAIQDAGMSPRHYVVATVALFQATRGIDPVTGEAFRGLPARNVAFAEQNREEIETGGGEGEGEFQQIADSIAAVRAAARAASEGMQADTMSVQVDTVPRPVPLPAPIPVPMPAPTPVPPAPTPPTTPGAT
;
A
#
# COMPACT_ATOMS: atom_id res chain seq x y z
N MET A 1 -32.76 -52.22 -5.64
CA MET A 1 -31.48 -51.63 -6.09
C MET A 1 -31.66 -50.14 -6.43
N HIS A 2 -31.89 -49.22 -5.47
CA HIS A 2 -31.96 -47.77 -5.78
C HIS A 2 -31.75 -46.81 -4.59
N ILE A 3 -31.11 -47.24 -3.50
CA ILE A 3 -30.95 -46.39 -2.29
C ILE A 3 -29.50 -45.90 -2.07
N ASP A 4 -28.49 -46.51 -2.70
CA ASP A 4 -27.07 -46.21 -2.40
C ASP A 4 -26.46 -44.99 -3.13
N ARG A 5 -27.19 -44.31 -4.04
CA ARG A 5 -26.62 -43.19 -4.83
C ARG A 5 -26.90 -41.78 -4.28
N LEU A 6 -27.71 -41.65 -3.23
CA LEU A 6 -28.08 -40.33 -2.67
C LEU A 6 -27.15 -39.88 -1.52
N PHE A 7 -26.52 -40.80 -0.79
CA PHE A 7 -25.62 -40.45 0.32
C PHE A 7 -24.21 -40.00 -0.11
N LEU A 8 -23.79 -40.32 -1.34
CA LEU A 8 -22.47 -39.90 -1.85
C LEU A 8 -22.42 -38.44 -2.33
N ARG A 9 -23.57 -37.77 -2.49
CA ARG A 9 -23.63 -36.36 -2.94
C ARG A 9 -23.61 -35.34 -1.81
N PHE A 10 -23.88 -35.74 -0.57
CA PHE A 10 -23.85 -34.82 0.58
C PHE A 10 -22.46 -34.69 1.23
N ALA A 11 -21.53 -35.62 0.98
CA ALA A 11 -20.16 -35.50 1.48
C ALA A 11 -19.30 -34.48 0.70
N ALA A 12 -19.72 -34.05 -0.49
CA ALA A 12 -18.95 -33.13 -1.34
C ALA A 12 -19.17 -31.64 -1.05
N ILE A 13 -20.16 -31.27 -0.23
CA ILE A 13 -20.50 -29.85 0.03
C ILE A 13 -19.86 -29.33 1.33
N ALA A 14 -19.46 -30.20 2.25
CA ALA A 14 -18.81 -29.80 3.51
C ALA A 14 -17.30 -29.47 3.38
N ALA A 15 -16.65 -29.83 2.27
CA ALA A 15 -15.21 -29.61 2.06
C ALA A 15 -14.86 -28.27 1.39
N LEU A 16 -15.85 -27.45 0.99
CA LEU A 16 -15.63 -26.18 0.30
C LEU A 16 -15.65 -24.94 1.22
N ALA A 17 -15.95 -25.11 2.52
CA ALA A 17 -16.10 -23.98 3.45
C ALA A 17 -14.82 -23.62 4.24
N THR A 18 -13.76 -24.43 4.20
CA THR A 18 -12.55 -24.22 5.03
C THR A 18 -11.45 -23.40 4.35
N VAL A 19 -11.55 -23.07 3.06
CA VAL A 19 -10.49 -22.33 2.35
C VAL A 19 -10.59 -20.80 2.54
N LEU A 20 -11.73 -20.27 2.98
CA LEU A 20 -11.94 -18.82 3.12
C LEU A 20 -11.42 -18.23 4.46
N SER A 21 -11.07 -19.05 5.45
CA SER A 21 -10.68 -18.52 6.78
C SER A 21 -9.21 -18.13 6.91
N CYS A 22 -8.31 -18.61 6.04
CA CYS A 22 -6.88 -18.29 6.14
C CYS A 22 -6.48 -16.95 5.51
N GLY A 23 -7.29 -16.39 4.60
CA GLY A 23 -6.99 -15.11 3.94
C GLY A 23 -7.08 -13.89 4.88
N ASN A 24 -7.97 -13.93 5.88
CA ASN A 24 -8.20 -12.78 6.76
C ASN A 24 -7.07 -12.51 7.76
N SER A 25 -6.26 -13.52 8.11
CA SER A 25 -5.19 -13.33 9.10
C SER A 25 -4.07 -12.44 8.57
N ASP A 26 -3.73 -12.59 7.29
CA ASP A 26 -2.65 -11.82 6.68
C ASP A 26 -3.09 -10.36 6.43
N GLU A 27 -4.34 -10.16 6.01
CA GLU A 27 -4.95 -8.83 5.88
C GLU A 27 -4.92 -8.08 7.21
N ARG A 28 -5.33 -8.74 8.30
CA ARG A 28 -5.34 -8.15 9.63
C ARG A 28 -3.93 -7.81 10.12
N ARG A 29 -2.93 -8.65 9.82
CA ARG A 29 -1.53 -8.35 10.13
C ARG A 29 -1.03 -7.12 9.36
N ALA A 30 -1.43 -6.95 8.11
CA ALA A 30 -1.10 -5.77 7.32
C ALA A 30 -1.77 -4.50 7.89
N GLU A 31 -3.02 -4.59 8.36
CA GLU A 31 -3.71 -3.49 9.04
C GLU A 31 -3.07 -3.14 10.39
N GLU A 32 -2.68 -4.14 11.18
CA GLU A 32 -1.97 -3.93 12.45
C GLU A 32 -0.62 -3.21 12.23
N ALA A 33 0.12 -3.54 11.17
CA ALA A 33 1.34 -2.84 10.82
C ALA A 33 1.09 -1.35 10.46
N LEU A 34 -0.07 -1.02 9.86
CA LEU A 34 -0.43 0.37 9.57
C LEU A 34 -0.78 1.18 10.82
N LEU A 35 -1.21 0.54 11.91
CA LEU A 35 -1.40 1.21 13.19
C LEU A 35 -0.04 1.58 13.82
N THR A 36 0.99 0.76 13.59
CA THR A 36 2.36 1.07 14.05
C THR A 36 3.05 2.17 13.24
N ALA A 37 2.68 2.33 11.96
CA ALA A 37 3.22 3.41 11.12
C ALA A 37 2.76 4.81 11.55
N ASP A 38 1.64 4.91 12.27
CA ASP A 38 0.93 6.16 12.61
C ASP A 38 1.08 6.59 14.08
N SER A 39 1.74 5.77 14.91
CA SER A 39 1.82 6.05 16.34
C SER A 39 2.78 7.21 16.65
N GLU A 40 2.20 8.34 17.07
CA GLU A 40 2.90 9.56 17.53
C GLU A 40 3.71 9.37 18.83
N GLU A 41 3.64 8.22 19.50
CA GLU A 41 4.49 7.91 20.67
C GLU A 41 6.00 7.81 20.32
N GLY A 42 6.34 7.86 19.03
CA GLY A 42 7.70 8.09 18.52
C GLY A 42 8.02 9.55 18.19
N GLY A 43 7.32 10.50 18.83
CA GLY A 43 7.40 11.96 18.61
C GLY A 43 8.74 12.63 18.91
N VAL A 44 9.86 12.13 18.37
CA VAL A 44 11.05 12.92 18.03
C VAL A 44 11.81 12.18 16.91
N GLN A 45 11.65 12.61 15.66
CA GLN A 45 12.60 12.35 14.56
C GLN A 45 12.95 10.87 14.22
N GLY A 46 12.07 9.89 14.46
CA GLY A 46 12.34 8.48 14.10
C GLY A 46 11.64 8.03 12.83
N LEU A 47 12.38 7.45 11.87
CA LEU A 47 11.80 6.66 10.78
C LEU A 47 11.23 5.35 11.35
N LEU A 48 9.92 5.32 11.56
CA LEU A 48 9.23 4.12 12.03
C LEU A 48 9.38 3.02 10.99
N SER A 49 9.97 1.91 11.40
CA SER A 49 9.90 0.67 10.65
C SER A 49 8.50 0.07 10.77
N LEU A 50 8.03 -0.57 9.70
CA LEU A 50 6.79 -1.33 9.79
C LEU A 50 7.04 -2.56 10.65
N ASN A 51 6.29 -2.69 11.75
CA ASN A 51 6.31 -3.91 12.56
C ASN A 51 5.47 -5.00 11.86
N TYR A 52 5.96 -5.45 10.71
CA TYR A 52 5.31 -6.43 9.85
C TYR A 52 6.23 -7.62 9.62
N GLU A 53 5.87 -8.82 10.09
CA GLU A 53 6.72 -10.00 9.97
C GLU A 53 6.72 -10.58 8.56
N ILE A 54 7.91 -10.73 7.97
CA ILE A 54 8.12 -11.40 6.69
C ILE A 54 8.33 -12.90 6.94
N THR A 55 7.27 -13.68 6.73
CA THR A 55 7.34 -15.15 6.76
C THR A 55 7.68 -15.69 5.37
N SER A 56 8.13 -16.96 5.30
CA SER A 56 8.38 -17.63 4.02
C SER A 56 7.14 -17.70 3.12
N ASP A 57 5.93 -17.81 3.70
CA ASP A 57 4.68 -17.83 2.94
C ASP A 57 4.37 -16.45 2.33
N VAL A 58 4.49 -15.39 3.14
CA VAL A 58 4.37 -14.00 2.68
C VAL A 58 5.36 -13.71 1.56
N PHE A 59 6.61 -14.13 1.72
CA PHE A 59 7.64 -13.94 0.69
C PHE A 59 7.32 -14.67 -0.62
N LYS A 60 6.86 -15.92 -0.54
CA LYS A 60 6.44 -16.69 -1.73
C LYS A 60 5.28 -16.02 -2.46
N LYS A 61 4.26 -15.60 -1.73
CA LYS A 61 3.11 -14.87 -2.29
C LYS A 61 3.56 -13.56 -2.93
N TRP A 62 4.43 -12.79 -2.26
CA TRP A 62 4.98 -11.55 -2.78
C TRP A 62 5.76 -11.77 -4.09
N LYS A 63 6.60 -12.81 -4.15
CA LYS A 63 7.36 -13.17 -5.36
C LYS A 63 6.43 -13.56 -6.52
N THR A 64 5.39 -14.36 -6.24
CA THR A 64 4.36 -14.70 -7.24
C THR A 64 3.61 -13.45 -7.72
N ALA A 65 3.26 -12.53 -6.81
CA ALA A 65 2.61 -11.27 -7.16
C ALA A 65 3.51 -10.40 -8.05
N GLN A 66 4.80 -10.29 -7.74
CA GLN A 66 5.78 -9.55 -8.52
C GLN A 66 5.92 -10.11 -9.95
N LEU A 67 6.02 -11.44 -10.09
CA LEU A 67 6.02 -12.10 -11.39
C LEU A 67 4.71 -11.88 -12.16
N GLY A 68 3.57 -11.88 -11.47
CA GLY A 68 2.27 -11.56 -12.04
C GLY A 68 2.22 -10.12 -12.56
N LEU A 69 2.72 -9.15 -11.78
CA LEU A 69 2.80 -7.74 -12.15
C LEU A 69 3.69 -7.53 -13.38
N ASP A 70 4.84 -8.18 -13.43
CA ASP A 70 5.75 -8.10 -14.57
C ASP A 70 5.11 -8.61 -15.86
N ARG A 71 4.28 -9.65 -15.79
CA ARG A 71 3.52 -10.17 -16.93
C ARG A 71 2.35 -9.26 -17.32
N ALA A 72 1.62 -8.74 -16.33
CA ALA A 72 0.41 -7.97 -16.56
C ALA A 72 0.70 -6.54 -17.04
N LEU A 73 1.76 -5.91 -16.53
CA LEU A 73 2.09 -4.50 -16.79
C LEU A 73 3.35 -4.33 -17.67
N GLY A 74 4.16 -5.39 -17.77
CA GLY A 74 5.53 -5.30 -18.27
C GLY A 74 6.50 -4.85 -17.19
N LYS A 75 7.76 -5.32 -17.29
CA LYS A 75 8.83 -5.06 -16.30
C LYS A 75 9.04 -3.57 -15.99
N SER A 76 8.97 -2.70 -17.00
CA SER A 76 9.18 -1.25 -16.83
C SER A 76 8.09 -0.62 -15.94
N GLN A 77 6.81 -0.90 -16.21
CA GLN A 77 5.71 -0.36 -15.41
C GLN A 77 5.67 -0.97 -14.02
N SER A 78 5.93 -2.27 -13.89
CA SER A 78 6.05 -2.97 -12.60
C SER A 78 7.15 -2.35 -11.72
N ARG A 79 8.33 -2.08 -12.29
CA ARG A 79 9.42 -1.37 -11.59
C ARG A 79 9.02 0.05 -11.21
N SER A 80 8.34 0.79 -12.10
CA SER A 80 7.86 2.14 -11.80
C SER A 80 6.85 2.14 -10.63
N LEU A 81 5.97 1.13 -10.56
CA LEU A 81 5.05 0.95 -9.45
C LEU A 81 5.80 0.66 -8.13
N LYS A 82 6.81 -0.21 -8.17
CA LYS A 82 7.67 -0.49 -6.99
C LYS A 82 8.43 0.76 -6.54
N ALA A 83 9.00 1.52 -7.47
CA ALA A 83 9.65 2.79 -7.17
C ALA A 83 8.66 3.82 -6.59
N PHE A 84 7.41 3.83 -7.03
CA PHE A 84 6.36 4.66 -6.44
C PHE A 84 6.07 4.27 -4.99
N ILE A 85 5.93 2.97 -4.71
CA ILE A 85 5.72 2.45 -3.34
C ILE A 85 6.86 2.87 -2.40
N LEU A 86 8.11 2.82 -2.89
CA LEU A 86 9.32 3.04 -2.08
C LEU A 86 9.83 4.48 -2.08
N GLY A 87 9.35 5.33 -2.99
CA GLY A 87 9.84 6.71 -3.17
C GLY A 87 9.37 7.71 -2.11
N GLU A 88 8.40 7.30 -1.31
CA GLU A 88 7.83 8.09 -0.24
C GLU A 88 8.17 7.50 1.13
N ARG A 89 8.14 8.35 2.17
CA ARG A 89 8.28 7.85 3.54
C ARG A 89 7.08 6.94 3.84
N PRO A 90 7.28 5.81 4.52
CA PRO A 90 6.23 4.82 4.75
C PRO A 90 5.26 5.26 5.85
N THR A 91 4.49 6.32 5.59
CA THR A 91 3.35 6.74 6.42
C THR A 91 2.10 5.98 6.01
N ARG A 92 1.06 6.00 6.87
CA ARG A 92 -0.24 5.43 6.54
C ARG A 92 -0.76 5.99 5.21
N GLU A 93 -0.74 7.30 5.02
CA GLU A 93 -1.25 7.97 3.82
C GLU A 93 -0.45 7.59 2.57
N ALA A 94 0.86 7.43 2.67
CA ALA A 94 1.70 6.99 1.56
C ALA A 94 1.37 5.55 1.15
N ILE A 95 1.13 4.68 2.14
CA ILE A 95 0.71 3.30 1.90
C ILE A 95 -0.69 3.28 1.28
N GLU A 96 -1.67 4.02 1.81
CA GLU A 96 -3.02 4.10 1.24
C GLU A 96 -3.02 4.63 -0.21
N ARG A 97 -2.20 5.64 -0.50
CA ARG A 97 -2.04 6.14 -1.89
C ARG A 97 -1.47 5.07 -2.82
N SER A 98 -0.50 4.29 -2.34
CA SER A 98 0.04 3.14 -3.08
C SER A 98 -0.99 2.05 -3.32
N VAL A 99 -1.81 1.74 -2.30
CA VAL A 99 -2.93 0.80 -2.42
C VAL A 99 -3.95 1.29 -3.45
N ALA A 100 -4.43 2.52 -3.32
CA ALA A 100 -5.39 3.11 -4.25
C ALA A 100 -4.88 3.11 -5.70
N ARG A 101 -3.57 3.34 -5.91
CA ARG A 101 -2.95 3.27 -7.24
C ARG A 101 -2.99 1.86 -7.83
N ILE A 102 -2.69 0.84 -7.02
CA ILE A 102 -2.78 -0.56 -7.44
C ILE A 102 -4.24 -0.92 -7.74
N GLU A 103 -5.17 -0.51 -6.87
CA GLU A 103 -6.59 -0.80 -7.05
C GLU A 103 -7.21 -0.13 -8.27
N GLY A 104 -6.73 1.07 -8.62
CA GLY A 104 -7.07 1.77 -9.85
C GLY A 104 -6.55 1.11 -11.12
N ASN A 105 -5.68 0.10 -11.03
CA ASN A 105 -5.19 -0.69 -12.15
C ASN A 105 -5.70 -2.14 -12.08
N PRO A 106 -6.72 -2.51 -12.88
CA PRO A 106 -7.32 -3.85 -12.82
C PRO A 106 -6.35 -4.99 -13.09
N GLY A 107 -5.35 -4.78 -13.95
CA GLY A 107 -4.32 -5.77 -14.26
C GLY A 107 -3.40 -6.00 -13.06
N ALA A 108 -2.96 -4.93 -12.42
CA ALA A 108 -2.12 -4.99 -11.23
C ALA A 108 -2.86 -5.63 -10.04
N LYS A 109 -4.08 -5.18 -9.79
CA LYS A 109 -4.95 -5.72 -8.73
C LYS A 109 -5.17 -7.23 -8.91
N ARG A 110 -5.53 -7.67 -10.12
CA ARG A 110 -5.74 -9.09 -10.41
C ARG A 110 -4.45 -9.90 -10.23
N ALA A 111 -3.32 -9.43 -10.74
CA ALA A 111 -2.04 -10.13 -10.59
C ALA A 111 -1.64 -10.38 -9.13
N ILE A 112 -1.89 -9.40 -8.25
CA ILE A 112 -1.61 -9.51 -6.81
C ILE A 112 -2.62 -10.45 -6.12
N GLN A 113 -3.91 -10.35 -6.48
CA GLN A 113 -4.96 -11.21 -5.93
C GLN A 113 -4.81 -12.68 -6.34
N ASP A 114 -4.41 -12.94 -7.58
CA ASP A 114 -4.13 -14.29 -8.08
C ASP A 114 -2.96 -14.95 -7.34
N ALA A 115 -2.06 -14.15 -6.75
CA ALA A 115 -0.99 -14.63 -5.88
C ALA A 115 -1.43 -14.88 -4.43
N GLY A 116 -2.71 -14.65 -4.09
CA GLY A 116 -3.24 -14.81 -2.75
C GLY A 116 -2.89 -13.67 -1.79
N MET A 117 -2.65 -12.46 -2.30
CA MET A 117 -2.45 -11.25 -1.49
C MET A 117 -3.48 -10.17 -1.85
N SER A 118 -3.80 -9.30 -0.90
CA SER A 118 -4.45 -8.04 -1.22
C SER A 118 -3.42 -7.00 -1.69
N PRO A 119 -3.84 -5.96 -2.43
CA PRO A 119 -3.01 -4.80 -2.74
C PRO A 119 -2.33 -4.19 -1.51
N ARG A 120 -3.08 -4.07 -0.40
CA ARG A 120 -2.58 -3.55 0.89
C ARG A 120 -1.47 -4.42 1.45
N HIS A 121 -1.70 -5.72 1.55
CA HIS A 121 -0.71 -6.67 2.04
C HIS A 121 0.55 -6.67 1.15
N TYR A 122 0.39 -6.61 -0.17
CA TYR A 122 1.54 -6.52 -1.09
C TYR A 122 2.38 -5.25 -0.86
N VAL A 123 1.76 -4.08 -0.68
CA VAL A 123 2.47 -2.82 -0.41
C VAL A 123 3.24 -2.90 0.92
N VAL A 124 2.58 -3.32 1.99
CA VAL A 124 3.20 -3.44 3.32
C VAL A 124 4.37 -4.44 3.29
N ALA A 125 4.19 -5.59 2.65
CA ALA A 125 5.26 -6.58 2.49
C ALA A 125 6.44 -6.02 1.67
N THR A 126 6.17 -5.26 0.61
CA THR A 126 7.20 -4.63 -0.22
C THR A 126 8.03 -3.62 0.58
N VAL A 127 7.39 -2.78 1.39
CA VAL A 127 8.08 -1.81 2.24
C VAL A 127 8.89 -2.53 3.32
N ALA A 128 8.31 -3.51 4.02
CA ALA A 128 9.00 -4.25 5.07
C ALA A 128 10.22 -5.05 4.54
N LEU A 129 10.09 -5.68 3.36
CA LEU A 129 11.22 -6.31 2.67
C LEU A 129 12.31 -5.30 2.33
N PHE A 130 11.95 -4.14 1.78
CA PHE A 130 12.92 -3.10 1.46
C PHE A 130 13.66 -2.60 2.71
N GLN A 131 12.93 -2.30 3.78
CA GLN A 131 13.53 -1.83 5.03
C GLN A 131 14.49 -2.89 5.61
N ALA A 132 14.10 -4.17 5.60
CA ALA A 132 14.92 -5.27 6.08
C ALA A 132 16.19 -5.51 5.25
N THR A 133 16.09 -5.37 3.92
CA THR A 133 17.23 -5.58 3.01
C THR A 133 18.22 -4.42 3.05
N ARG A 134 17.75 -3.18 3.17
CA ARG A 134 18.61 -1.99 3.08
C ARG A 134 19.07 -1.49 4.44
N GLY A 135 18.24 -1.62 5.47
CA GLY A 135 18.49 -1.05 6.79
C GLY A 135 18.51 0.49 6.84
N ILE A 136 18.47 1.17 5.69
CA ILE A 136 18.64 2.61 5.53
C ILE A 136 17.52 3.16 4.63
N ASP A 137 16.96 4.29 5.02
CA ASP A 137 15.96 5.03 4.25
C ASP A 137 16.61 5.80 3.08
N PRO A 138 16.16 5.62 1.83
CA PRO A 138 16.79 6.21 0.65
C PRO A 138 16.54 7.73 0.52
N VAL A 139 15.58 8.27 1.26
CA VAL A 139 15.21 9.70 1.24
C VAL A 139 16.09 10.50 2.19
N THR A 140 16.38 9.93 3.36
CA THR A 140 17.07 10.60 4.46
C THR A 140 18.51 10.11 4.63
N GLY A 141 18.83 8.89 4.22
CA GLY A 141 20.10 8.23 4.49
C GLY A 141 20.23 7.71 5.93
N GLU A 142 19.17 7.79 6.73
CA GLU A 142 19.16 7.34 8.12
C GLU A 142 18.79 5.86 8.25
N ALA A 143 19.32 5.19 9.26
CA ALA A 143 18.96 3.80 9.56
C ALA A 143 17.52 3.71 10.08
N PHE A 144 16.78 2.71 9.61
CA PHE A 144 15.45 2.41 10.14
C PHE A 144 15.57 1.94 11.61
N ARG A 145 14.75 2.52 12.50
CA ARG A 145 14.72 2.13 13.92
C ARG A 145 13.63 1.09 14.17
N GLY A 146 13.94 0.12 15.03
CA GLY A 146 12.96 -0.89 15.46
C GLY A 146 12.67 -1.99 14.45
N LEU A 147 13.52 -2.17 13.43
CA LEU A 147 13.31 -3.23 12.44
C LEU A 147 13.22 -4.60 13.14
N PRO A 148 12.18 -5.42 12.83
CA PRO A 148 12.10 -6.76 13.40
C PRO A 148 13.35 -7.57 13.03
N ALA A 149 14.09 -8.04 14.04
CA ALA A 149 15.33 -8.79 13.84
C ALA A 149 15.13 -10.04 12.95
N ARG A 150 13.94 -10.67 13.04
CA ARG A 150 13.54 -11.78 12.17
C ARG A 150 13.49 -11.39 10.69
N ASN A 151 13.02 -10.18 10.37
CA ASN A 151 12.97 -9.71 9.00
C ASN A 151 14.38 -9.46 8.45
N VAL A 152 15.27 -8.89 9.27
CA VAL A 152 16.67 -8.65 8.87
C VAL A 152 17.36 -9.98 8.59
N ALA A 153 17.26 -10.96 9.50
CA ALA A 153 17.82 -12.29 9.30
C ALA A 153 17.22 -13.00 8.07
N PHE A 154 15.91 -12.86 7.86
CA PHE A 154 15.24 -13.39 6.67
C PHE A 154 15.78 -12.74 5.39
N ALA A 155 15.92 -11.40 5.37
CA ALA A 155 16.42 -10.66 4.22
C ALA A 155 17.89 -10.99 3.91
N GLU A 156 18.73 -11.19 4.93
CA GLU A 156 20.10 -11.65 4.76
C GLU A 156 20.15 -13.06 4.15
N GLN A 157 19.34 -13.99 4.65
CA GLN A 157 19.28 -15.37 4.14
C GLN A 157 18.76 -15.44 2.69
N ASN A 158 17.85 -14.54 2.31
CA ASN A 158 17.18 -14.55 1.01
C ASN A 158 17.61 -13.39 0.10
N ARG A 159 18.76 -12.76 0.36
CA ARG A 159 19.18 -11.50 -0.29
C ARG A 159 19.16 -11.61 -1.80
N GLU A 160 19.78 -12.65 -2.36
CA GLU A 160 19.84 -12.88 -3.81
C GLU A 160 18.44 -12.98 -4.43
N GLU A 161 17.52 -13.72 -3.79
CA GLU A 161 16.14 -13.87 -4.27
C GLU A 161 15.31 -12.58 -4.17
N ILE A 162 15.57 -11.78 -3.13
CA ILE A 162 14.88 -10.50 -2.90
C ILE A 162 15.37 -9.46 -3.91
N GLU A 163 16.68 -9.34 -4.08
CA GLU A 163 17.31 -8.38 -5.00
C GLU A 163 16.97 -8.65 -6.46
N THR A 164 16.79 -9.92 -6.80
CA THR A 164 16.33 -10.34 -8.12
C THR A 164 14.85 -10.08 -8.38
N GLY A 165 14.06 -9.81 -7.35
CA GLY A 165 12.64 -9.48 -7.49
C GLY A 165 11.82 -10.59 -8.17
N GLY A 166 12.30 -11.84 -8.16
CA GLY A 166 11.71 -12.94 -8.91
C GLY A 166 12.11 -13.05 -10.39
N GLY A 167 13.02 -12.20 -10.90
CA GLY A 167 13.60 -12.27 -12.26
C GLY A 167 15.11 -12.50 -12.25
N GLU A 168 15.80 -12.35 -13.40
CA GLU A 168 17.27 -12.58 -13.52
C GLU A 168 18.12 -11.30 -13.34
N GLY A 169 17.66 -10.30 -12.58
CA GLY A 169 18.35 -9.01 -12.47
C GLY A 169 18.88 -8.72 -11.08
N GLU A 170 20.19 -8.73 -10.88
CA GLU A 170 20.80 -8.36 -9.59
C GLU A 170 20.50 -6.90 -9.21
N GLY A 171 20.19 -6.69 -7.92
CA GLY A 171 20.17 -5.37 -7.28
C GLY A 171 19.00 -4.44 -7.63
N GLU A 172 17.78 -4.95 -7.89
CA GLU A 172 16.65 -4.07 -8.23
C GLU A 172 16.34 -3.05 -7.11
N PHE A 173 16.33 -3.50 -5.85
CA PHE A 173 16.15 -2.60 -4.70
C PHE A 173 17.31 -1.61 -4.53
N GLN A 174 18.50 -1.96 -5.00
CA GLN A 174 19.63 -1.04 -5.05
C GLN A 174 19.38 0.07 -6.05
N GLN A 175 19.07 -0.31 -7.29
CA GLN A 175 18.78 0.62 -8.39
C GLN A 175 17.61 1.55 -8.06
N ILE A 176 16.55 1.04 -7.42
CA ILE A 176 15.40 1.87 -7.03
C ILE A 176 15.81 2.89 -5.97
N ALA A 177 16.56 2.49 -4.94
CA ALA A 177 17.02 3.42 -3.91
C ALA A 177 17.93 4.51 -4.49
N ASP A 178 18.86 4.14 -5.37
CA ASP A 178 19.77 5.09 -6.02
C ASP A 178 19.00 6.07 -6.90
N SER A 179 17.98 5.59 -7.62
CA SER A 179 17.10 6.43 -8.41
C SER A 179 16.30 7.41 -7.52
N ILE A 180 15.77 6.96 -6.39
CA ILE A 180 15.06 7.82 -5.43
C ILE A 180 15.99 8.89 -4.86
N ALA A 181 17.19 8.48 -4.42
CA ALA A 181 18.20 9.39 -3.88
C ALA A 181 18.62 10.44 -4.92
N ALA A 182 18.85 10.02 -6.17
CA ALA A 182 19.21 10.91 -7.27
C ALA A 182 18.09 11.94 -7.59
N VAL A 183 16.84 11.50 -7.67
CA VAL A 183 15.69 12.40 -7.91
C VAL A 183 15.54 13.42 -6.78
N ARG A 184 15.72 12.99 -5.52
CA ARG A 184 15.67 13.87 -4.36
C ARG A 184 16.82 14.88 -4.34
N ALA A 185 18.04 14.44 -4.66
CA ALA A 185 19.20 15.32 -4.77
C ALA A 185 18.98 16.39 -5.85
N ALA A 186 18.45 15.99 -7.02
CA ALA A 186 18.11 16.91 -8.09
C ALA A 186 17.02 17.92 -7.67
N ALA A 187 15.99 17.47 -6.95
CA ALA A 187 14.94 18.36 -6.43
C ALA A 187 15.47 19.37 -5.41
N ARG A 188 16.39 18.95 -4.52
CA ARG A 188 17.07 19.85 -3.57
C ARG A 188 17.91 20.89 -4.30
N ALA A 189 18.74 20.47 -5.26
CA ALA A 189 19.57 21.38 -6.06
C ALA A 189 18.73 22.40 -6.84
N ALA A 190 17.59 21.99 -7.40
CA ALA A 190 16.66 22.90 -8.07
C ALA A 190 16.05 23.93 -7.09
N SER A 191 15.71 23.52 -5.86
CA SER A 191 15.18 24.44 -4.85
C SER A 191 16.22 25.45 -4.34
N GLU A 192 17.48 25.04 -4.21
CA GLU A 192 18.60 25.92 -3.82
C GLU A 192 18.95 26.91 -4.95
N GLY A 193 18.94 26.45 -6.20
CA GLY A 193 19.16 27.30 -7.37
C GLY A 193 18.09 28.39 -7.55
N MET A 194 16.81 28.10 -7.25
CA MET A 194 15.75 29.11 -7.28
C MET A 194 15.84 30.13 -6.13
N GLN A 195 16.39 29.75 -4.97
CA GLN A 195 16.58 30.72 -3.87
C GLN A 195 17.74 31.69 -4.14
N ALA A 196 18.79 31.26 -4.85
CA ALA A 196 19.93 32.11 -5.17
C ALA A 196 19.59 33.26 -6.16
N ASP A 197 18.59 33.07 -7.04
CA ASP A 197 18.21 34.05 -8.06
C ASP A 197 17.16 35.08 -7.58
N THR A 198 16.69 34.98 -6.32
CA THR A 198 15.63 35.85 -5.77
C THR A 198 16.17 37.02 -4.92
N MET A 199 17.49 37.24 -4.84
CA MET A 199 18.07 38.42 -4.17
C MET A 199 18.62 39.44 -5.17
N SER A 200 17.77 40.10 -5.95
CA SER A 200 17.92 41.51 -6.40
C SER A 200 17.00 41.87 -7.58
N VAL A 201 15.69 41.73 -7.42
CA VAL A 201 14.74 42.50 -8.24
C VAL A 201 14.08 43.54 -7.34
N GLN A 202 14.58 44.77 -7.38
CA GLN A 202 13.83 45.92 -6.90
C GLN A 202 12.60 46.07 -7.81
N VAL A 203 11.45 45.59 -7.33
CA VAL A 203 10.18 45.76 -8.01
C VAL A 203 9.68 47.17 -7.73
N ASP A 204 9.81 48.00 -8.76
CA ASP A 204 9.13 49.27 -8.89
C ASP A 204 7.59 49.05 -8.92
N THR A 205 6.89 50.01 -8.36
CA THR A 205 5.48 50.03 -7.96
C THR A 205 4.46 49.24 -8.81
N VAL A 206 3.77 48.26 -8.19
CA VAL A 206 2.62 47.55 -8.78
C VAL A 206 1.31 48.25 -8.38
N PRO A 207 0.36 48.47 -9.31
CA PRO A 207 -0.91 49.14 -9.03
C PRO A 207 -1.84 48.32 -8.13
N ARG A 208 -2.59 49.05 -7.29
CA ARG A 208 -3.50 48.55 -6.25
C ARG A 208 -4.57 47.62 -6.85
N PRO A 209 -4.80 46.41 -6.29
CA PRO A 209 -5.84 45.50 -6.77
C PRO A 209 -7.24 46.11 -6.60
N VAL A 210 -8.07 45.96 -7.64
CA VAL A 210 -9.49 46.28 -7.59
C VAL A 210 -10.19 45.21 -6.72
N PRO A 211 -11.09 45.59 -5.80
CA PRO A 211 -11.78 44.63 -4.94
C PRO A 211 -12.56 43.59 -5.74
N LEU A 212 -12.37 42.32 -5.41
CA LEU A 212 -13.11 41.19 -5.98
C LEU A 212 -14.56 41.22 -5.45
N PRO A 213 -15.59 41.04 -6.31
CA PRO A 213 -16.98 41.04 -5.88
C PRO A 213 -17.26 39.91 -4.88
N ALA A 214 -18.10 40.21 -3.88
CA ALA A 214 -18.47 39.29 -2.82
C ALA A 214 -19.20 38.05 -3.38
N PRO A 215 -18.94 36.84 -2.84
CA PRO A 215 -19.56 35.62 -3.33
C PRO A 215 -21.07 35.62 -3.08
N ILE A 216 -21.82 35.16 -4.09
CA ILE A 216 -23.28 34.99 -4.03
C ILE A 216 -23.58 33.75 -3.16
N PRO A 217 -24.46 33.84 -2.15
CA PRO A 217 -24.82 32.70 -1.31
C PRO A 217 -25.49 31.60 -2.13
N VAL A 218 -25.01 30.37 -1.95
CA VAL A 218 -25.56 29.17 -2.58
C VAL A 218 -26.85 28.77 -1.84
N PRO A 219 -27.96 28.46 -2.54
CA PRO A 219 -29.20 28.06 -1.90
C PRO A 219 -29.03 26.75 -1.10
N MET A 220 -29.57 26.76 0.11
CA MET A 220 -29.53 25.62 1.03
C MET A 220 -30.42 24.47 0.51
N PRO A 221 -29.93 23.23 0.47
CA PRO A 221 -30.73 22.09 0.00
C PRO A 221 -31.92 21.81 0.93
N ALA A 222 -33.05 21.48 0.32
CA ALA A 222 -34.30 21.16 1.01
C ALA A 222 -34.16 19.84 1.82
N PRO A 223 -34.83 19.71 2.98
CA PRO A 223 -34.75 18.52 3.81
C PRO A 223 -35.31 17.28 3.09
N THR A 224 -34.59 16.16 3.22
CA THR A 224 -34.99 14.86 2.69
C THR A 224 -36.19 14.30 3.49
N PRO A 225 -37.25 13.78 2.83
CA PRO A 225 -38.41 13.22 3.51
C PRO A 225 -38.06 11.96 4.32
N VAL A 226 -38.68 11.83 5.49
CA VAL A 226 -38.52 10.68 6.40
C VAL A 226 -39.29 9.47 5.84
N PRO A 227 -38.70 8.26 5.82
CA PRO A 227 -39.38 7.05 5.38
C PRO A 227 -40.54 6.65 6.34
N PRO A 228 -41.62 6.04 5.82
CA PRO A 228 -42.72 5.54 6.64
C PRO A 228 -42.27 4.36 7.52
N ALA A 229 -42.87 4.27 8.71
CA ALA A 229 -42.59 3.22 9.69
C ALA A 229 -43.06 1.83 9.19
N PRO A 230 -42.33 0.74 9.52
CA PRO A 230 -42.71 -0.61 9.14
C PRO A 230 -43.98 -1.09 9.85
N THR A 231 -44.87 -1.74 9.11
CA THR A 231 -46.09 -2.36 9.62
C THR A 231 -45.77 -3.58 10.48
N PRO A 232 -46.37 -3.75 11.68
CA PRO A 232 -46.14 -4.92 12.52
C PRO A 232 -46.73 -6.20 11.88
N PRO A 233 -46.09 -7.37 12.12
CA PRO A 233 -46.56 -8.65 11.61
C PRO A 233 -47.84 -9.11 12.33
N THR A 234 -48.82 -9.56 11.55
CA THR A 234 -50.06 -10.17 12.04
C THR A 234 -49.77 -11.58 12.55
N THR A 235 -50.00 -11.82 13.85
CA THR A 235 -49.91 -13.16 14.46
C THR A 235 -51.06 -14.05 13.99
N PRO A 236 -50.80 -15.22 13.38
CA PRO A 236 -51.84 -16.19 13.06
C PRO A 236 -52.34 -16.87 14.34
N GLY A 237 -53.65 -16.83 14.56
CA GLY A 237 -54.32 -17.47 15.69
C GLY A 237 -54.20 -19.00 15.64
N ALA A 238 -53.94 -19.59 16.81
CA ALA A 238 -54.00 -21.02 17.04
C ALA A 238 -55.46 -21.47 17.23
N THR A 239 -55.86 -22.47 16.44
CA THR A 239 -57.03 -23.34 16.69
C THR A 239 -56.57 -24.61 17.38
#